data_AF-A0A3B8I003-F1
#
_entry.id   AF-A0A3B8I003-F1
#
_cell.length_a   1.000
_cell.length_b   1.000
_cell.length_c   1.000
_cell.angle_alpha   90.00
_cell.angle_beta   90.00
_cell.angle_gamma   90.00
#
_symmetry.space_group_name_H-M   'P 1'
#
loop_
_entity.id
_entity.type
_entity.pdbx_description
1 polymer ?
#
loop_
_entity_poly.entity_id
_entity_poly.type
_entity_poly.pdbx_seq_one_letter_code
_entity_poly.pdbx_strand_id
1 'polypeptide(L)'
;MKLTDTPIPYTWVNQIALCQEHFTIVWFTCYPSVIFGLLMEFATVEGSQYPIIIIRIYPVNPTFEQIDKLYDDLEKLLSETQGGYVAITVAPSQFINSEARVKLGNMAKEFYQKYKDREIISILVSSSTIARIMLQTIQLLFRPYSQRQLILSSEEEAIRVAQEHLAEYAAKS
;
A
#
# COMPACT_ATOMS: atom_id res chain seq x y z
N MET A 1 44.42 -20.72 15.28
CA MET A 1 43.00 -21.09 15.17
C MET A 1 42.67 -21.08 13.68
N LYS A 2 42.65 -22.26 13.05
CA LYS A 2 42.49 -22.40 11.59
C LYS A 2 41.00 -22.57 11.28
N LEU A 3 40.43 -21.65 10.51
CA LEU A 3 39.09 -21.79 9.95
C LEU A 3 39.19 -22.75 8.76
N THR A 4 38.50 -23.87 8.85
CA THR A 4 38.36 -24.84 7.77
C THR A 4 37.16 -24.46 6.92
N ASP A 5 37.40 -24.14 5.66
CA ASP A 5 36.41 -23.99 4.61
C ASP A 5 35.67 -25.31 4.38
N THR A 6 34.37 -25.37 4.66
CA THR A 6 33.49 -26.44 4.22
C THR A 6 32.67 -25.96 3.02
N PRO A 7 32.77 -26.63 1.85
CA PRO A 7 31.93 -26.29 0.70
C PRO A 7 30.49 -26.78 0.94
N ILE A 8 29.54 -25.88 0.77
CA ILE A 8 28.10 -26.18 0.79
C ILE A 8 27.73 -26.84 -0.55
N PRO A 9 27.17 -28.05 -0.58
CA PRO A 9 26.78 -28.70 -1.82
C PRO A 9 25.49 -28.08 -2.39
N TYR A 10 25.60 -27.44 -3.55
CA TYR A 10 24.48 -27.04 -4.40
C TYR A 10 23.92 -28.28 -5.12
N THR A 11 22.89 -28.91 -4.55
CA THR A 11 22.13 -29.96 -5.25
C THR A 11 20.66 -29.92 -4.89
N TRP A 12 19.91 -28.95 -5.42
CA TRP A 12 18.45 -29.08 -5.61
C TRP A 12 18.04 -28.30 -6.87
N VAL A 13 18.34 -28.89 -8.02
CA VAL A 13 17.79 -28.54 -9.32
C VAL A 13 17.14 -29.81 -9.86
N ASN A 14 15.89 -29.68 -10.31
CA ASN A 14 15.10 -30.65 -11.08
C ASN A 14 14.51 -31.86 -10.36
N GLN A 15 13.26 -31.71 -9.90
CA GLN A 15 12.34 -32.86 -9.88
C GLN A 15 10.86 -32.42 -9.96
N ILE A 16 10.44 -31.84 -11.10
CA ILE A 16 9.04 -31.91 -11.54
C ILE A 16 9.03 -32.11 -13.05
N ALA A 17 8.97 -33.37 -13.46
CA ALA A 17 8.56 -33.77 -14.79
C ALA A 17 7.68 -35.02 -14.68
N LEU A 18 6.62 -35.02 -15.50
CA LEU A 18 5.83 -36.18 -15.93
C LEU A 18 4.74 -36.67 -14.97
N CYS A 19 3.53 -36.14 -15.18
CA CYS A 19 2.30 -36.90 -14.99
C CYS A 19 1.28 -36.46 -16.07
N GLN A 20 1.50 -36.91 -17.30
CA GLN A 20 0.46 -37.02 -18.32
C GLN A 20 0.18 -38.51 -18.48
N GLU A 21 -1.06 -38.93 -18.21
CA GLU A 21 -1.93 -39.58 -19.20
C GLU A 21 -3.11 -40.30 -18.52
N HIS A 22 -4.29 -40.09 -19.13
CA HIS A 22 -5.53 -40.85 -19.03
C HIS A 22 -6.46 -40.58 -17.82
N PHE A 23 -7.46 -39.71 -18.00
CA PHE A 23 -8.83 -40.09 -17.62
C PHE A 23 -9.89 -39.37 -18.47
N THR A 24 -10.87 -40.16 -18.86
CA THR A 24 -11.85 -39.95 -19.91
C THR A 24 -13.10 -39.24 -19.38
N ILE A 25 -13.52 -38.19 -20.10
CA ILE A 25 -14.88 -37.71 -20.38
C ILE A 25 -15.98 -38.12 -19.38
N VAL A 26 -16.37 -37.19 -18.50
CA VAL A 26 -17.62 -37.23 -17.71
C VAL A 26 -18.20 -35.80 -17.65
N TRP A 27 -19.26 -35.59 -18.44
CA TRP A 27 -20.37 -34.63 -18.27
C TRP A 27 -20.06 -33.18 -17.90
N PHE A 28 -19.97 -32.34 -18.95
CA PHE A 28 -20.22 -30.90 -18.93
C PHE A 28 -21.68 -30.63 -18.52
N THR A 29 -21.95 -30.53 -17.21
CA THR A 29 -23.13 -29.80 -16.74
C THR A 29 -22.78 -28.33 -16.68
N CYS A 30 -23.55 -27.60 -17.48
CA CYS A 30 -23.59 -26.15 -17.61
C CYS A 30 -23.87 -25.50 -16.24
N TYR A 31 -22.83 -25.26 -15.44
CA TYR A 31 -22.85 -24.14 -14.53
C TYR A 31 -22.46 -22.93 -15.39
N PRO A 32 -23.36 -21.97 -15.64
CA PRO A 32 -22.89 -20.63 -15.93
C PRO A 32 -22.12 -20.22 -14.68
N SER A 33 -20.81 -20.40 -14.70
CA SER A 33 -19.90 -19.62 -13.87
C SER A 33 -20.28 -18.20 -14.22
N VAL A 34 -21.14 -17.64 -13.39
CA VAL A 34 -21.46 -16.24 -13.34
C VAL A 34 -20.10 -15.58 -13.08
N ILE A 35 -19.44 -15.23 -14.18
CA ILE A 35 -18.28 -14.34 -14.28
C ILE A 35 -18.83 -12.96 -13.91
N PHE A 36 -19.29 -12.83 -12.66
CA PHE A 36 -19.23 -11.56 -11.99
C PHE A 36 -17.78 -11.43 -11.58
N GLY A 37 -16.99 -10.87 -12.51
CA GLY A 37 -15.79 -10.15 -12.15
C GLY A 37 -16.22 -9.03 -11.22
N LEU A 38 -16.37 -9.35 -9.94
CA LEU A 38 -16.32 -8.39 -8.86
C LEU A 38 -14.96 -7.71 -9.05
N LEU A 39 -14.99 -6.53 -9.66
CA LEU A 39 -13.85 -5.64 -9.76
C LEU A 39 -13.40 -5.38 -8.32
N MET A 40 -12.45 -6.19 -7.84
CA MET A 40 -11.92 -6.00 -6.51
C MET A 40 -11.14 -4.68 -6.54
N GLU A 41 -11.67 -3.68 -5.82
CA GLU A 41 -11.03 -2.38 -5.72
C GLU A 41 -9.68 -2.54 -5.02
N PHE A 42 -8.63 -1.94 -5.60
CA PHE A 42 -7.30 -1.94 -5.00
C PHE A 42 -7.23 -1.05 -3.76
N ALA A 43 -7.90 0.10 -3.83
CA ALA A 43 -7.91 1.05 -2.75
C ALA A 43 -9.21 1.87 -2.75
N THR A 44 -9.61 2.32 -1.56
CA THR A 44 -10.70 3.28 -1.36
C THR A 44 -10.15 4.54 -0.73
N VAL A 45 -10.73 5.68 -1.12
CA VAL A 45 -10.38 7.01 -0.62
C VAL A 45 -11.60 7.60 0.08
N GLU A 46 -11.50 7.80 1.38
CA GLU A 46 -12.55 8.38 2.22
C GLU A 46 -12.17 9.83 2.59
N GLY A 47 -12.90 10.79 2.03
CA GLY A 47 -12.75 12.22 2.31
C GLY A 47 -13.88 12.83 3.14
N SER A 48 -14.77 12.01 3.72
CA SER A 48 -15.96 12.48 4.45
C SER A 48 -15.62 13.26 5.73
N GLN A 49 -14.41 13.07 6.26
CA GLN A 49 -13.91 13.71 7.48
C GLN A 49 -12.82 14.75 7.19
N TYR A 50 -12.87 15.39 6.02
CA TYR A 50 -11.90 16.44 5.66
C TYR A 50 -11.76 17.45 6.81
N PRO A 51 -10.54 17.80 7.27
CA PRO A 51 -9.24 17.67 6.59
C PRO A 51 -8.50 16.32 6.72
N ILE A 52 -9.12 15.28 7.28
CA ILE A 52 -8.54 13.93 7.33
C ILE A 52 -8.97 13.14 6.08
N ILE A 53 -7.98 12.62 5.36
CA ILE A 53 -8.17 11.75 4.19
C ILE A 53 -7.69 10.36 4.58
N ILE A 54 -8.56 9.36 4.48
CA ILE A 54 -8.23 7.97 4.78
C ILE A 54 -8.15 7.19 3.47
N ILE A 55 -6.99 6.55 3.24
CA ILE A 55 -6.69 5.73 2.08
C ILE A 55 -6.56 4.30 2.56
N ARG A 56 -7.44 3.40 2.13
CA ARG A 56 -7.39 1.98 2.49
C ARG A 56 -6.90 1.19 1.32
N ILE A 57 -5.81 0.44 1.50
CA ILE A 57 -5.27 -0.43 0.46
C ILE A 57 -5.67 -1.87 0.80
N TYR A 58 -6.24 -2.56 -0.18
CA TYR A 58 -6.67 -3.95 -0.03
C TYR A 58 -5.57 -4.94 -0.46
N PRO A 59 -5.55 -6.18 0.07
CA PRO A 59 -4.53 -7.18 -0.23
C PRO A 59 -4.75 -7.83 -1.61
N VAL A 60 -4.69 -7.01 -2.66
CA VAL A 60 -4.78 -7.44 -4.06
C VAL A 60 -3.55 -6.96 -4.82
N ASN A 61 -3.16 -7.68 -5.88
CA ASN A 61 -2.12 -7.19 -6.77
C ASN A 61 -2.77 -6.15 -7.71
N PRO A 62 -2.45 -4.86 -7.57
CA PRO A 62 -3.08 -3.84 -8.40
C PRO A 62 -2.65 -3.96 -9.87
N THR A 63 -3.59 -3.71 -10.76
CA THR A 63 -3.27 -3.33 -12.14
C THR A 63 -2.78 -1.88 -12.18
N PHE A 64 -2.13 -1.49 -13.28
CA PHE A 64 -1.69 -0.10 -13.45
C PHE A 64 -2.87 0.88 -13.49
N GLU A 65 -3.99 0.48 -14.09
CA GLU A 65 -5.23 1.27 -14.12
C GLU A 65 -5.80 1.51 -12.72
N GLN A 66 -5.71 0.53 -11.82
CA GLN A 66 -6.15 0.69 -10.44
C GLN A 66 -5.27 1.66 -9.65
N ILE A 67 -3.97 1.70 -9.93
CA ILE A 67 -3.07 2.69 -9.35
C ILE A 67 -3.40 4.08 -9.91
N ASP A 68 -3.60 4.18 -11.23
CA ASP A 68 -3.99 5.45 -11.87
C ASP A 68 -5.28 5.99 -11.27
N LYS A 69 -6.32 5.15 -11.17
CA LYS A 69 -7.60 5.49 -10.54
C LYS A 69 -7.44 6.00 -9.09
N LEU A 70 -6.60 5.37 -8.28
CA LEU A 70 -6.35 5.81 -6.90
C LEU A 70 -5.85 7.26 -6.86
N TYR A 71 -4.91 7.62 -7.73
CA TYR A 71 -4.40 8.98 -7.77
C TYR A 71 -5.38 9.97 -8.39
N ASP A 72 -6.15 9.57 -9.42
CA ASP A 72 -7.22 10.39 -9.98
C ASP A 72 -8.27 10.73 -8.91
N ASP A 73 -8.66 9.75 -8.09
CA ASP A 73 -9.62 9.94 -6.98
C ASP A 73 -9.04 10.89 -5.91
N LEU A 74 -7.76 10.76 -5.57
CA LEU A 74 -7.07 11.66 -4.64
C LEU A 74 -6.92 13.08 -5.18
N GLU A 75 -6.54 13.23 -6.45
CA GLU A 75 -6.41 14.52 -7.11
C GLU A 75 -7.76 15.24 -7.18
N LYS A 76 -8.82 14.51 -7.55
CA LYS A 76 -10.18 15.03 -7.56
C LYS A 76 -10.58 15.54 -6.17
N LEU A 77 -10.42 14.73 -5.12
CA LEU A 77 -10.75 15.11 -3.75
C LEU A 77 -9.99 16.38 -3.30
N LEU A 78 -8.69 16.45 -3.58
CA LEU A 78 -7.86 17.61 -3.20
C LEU A 78 -8.09 18.85 -4.08
N SER A 79 -8.61 18.68 -5.29
CA SER A 79 -9.00 19.80 -6.17
C SER A 79 -10.31 20.47 -5.72
N GLU A 80 -11.22 19.69 -5.14
CA GLU A 80 -12.53 20.15 -4.65
C GLU A 80 -12.44 20.77 -3.24
N THR A 81 -11.33 20.56 -2.54
CA THR A 81 -11.12 21.02 -1.16
C THR A 81 -9.97 22.02 -1.07
N GLN A 82 -10.04 22.96 -0.13
CA GLN A 82 -8.97 23.93 0.16
C GLN A 82 -8.39 23.71 1.56
N GLY A 83 -7.21 24.27 1.82
CA GLY A 83 -6.54 24.20 3.12
C GLY A 83 -5.62 22.99 3.27
N GLY A 84 -5.07 22.87 4.48
CA GLY A 84 -4.17 21.77 4.83
C GLY A 84 -4.91 20.47 5.07
N TYR A 85 -4.24 19.33 4.85
CA TYR A 85 -4.82 18.00 5.03
C TYR A 85 -3.90 17.05 5.78
N VAL A 86 -4.48 16.00 6.36
CA VAL A 86 -3.79 14.85 6.95
C VAL A 86 -4.12 13.61 6.14
N ALA A 87 -3.09 12.91 5.66
CA ALA A 87 -3.28 11.65 4.92
C ALA A 87 -3.01 10.45 5.83
N ILE A 88 -3.99 9.57 5.99
CA ILE A 88 -3.86 8.29 6.69
C ILE A 88 -3.91 7.17 5.66
N THR A 89 -2.82 6.44 5.49
CA THR A 89 -2.76 5.27 4.60
C THR A 89 -2.78 3.99 5.41
N VAL A 90 -3.81 3.17 5.23
CA VAL A 90 -3.94 1.84 5.85
C VAL A 90 -3.41 0.80 4.86
N ALA A 91 -2.21 0.28 5.13
CA ALA A 91 -1.55 -0.68 4.25
C ALA A 91 -1.87 -2.13 4.66
N PRO A 92 -2.10 -3.03 3.69
CA PRO A 92 -2.28 -4.44 3.96
C PRO A 92 -0.94 -5.08 4.34
N SER A 93 -0.99 -6.27 4.93
CA SER A 93 0.21 -7.08 5.23
C SER A 93 0.85 -7.69 3.99
N GLN A 94 0.11 -7.77 2.88
CA GLN A 94 0.57 -8.41 1.65
C GLN A 94 1.50 -7.48 0.85
N PHE A 95 2.61 -8.03 0.38
CA PHE A 95 3.51 -7.33 -0.52
C PHE A 95 2.93 -7.20 -1.92
N ILE A 96 3.02 -5.98 -2.47
CA ILE A 96 2.70 -5.67 -3.85
C ILE A 96 3.88 -6.10 -4.75
N ASN A 97 3.59 -6.54 -5.98
CA ASN A 97 4.63 -6.89 -6.96
C ASN A 97 5.58 -5.72 -7.25
N SER A 98 6.78 -6.00 -7.77
CA SER A 98 7.82 -4.99 -7.95
C SER A 98 7.44 -3.88 -8.94
N GLU A 99 6.78 -4.22 -10.05
CA GLU A 99 6.39 -3.25 -11.08
C GLU A 99 5.35 -2.25 -10.56
N ALA A 100 4.31 -2.74 -9.89
CA ALA A 100 3.30 -1.91 -9.26
C ALA A 100 3.90 -1.05 -8.13
N ARG A 101 4.85 -1.56 -7.34
CA ARG A 101 5.56 -0.77 -6.33
C ARG A 101 6.33 0.40 -6.93
N VAL A 102 7.02 0.18 -8.06
CA VAL A 102 7.75 1.25 -8.76
C VAL A 102 6.79 2.31 -9.26
N LYS A 103 5.69 1.90 -9.92
CA LYS A 103 4.67 2.84 -10.41
C LYS A 103 4.03 3.63 -9.27
N LEU A 104 3.56 2.95 -8.21
CA LEU A 104 3.01 3.57 -7.01
C LEU A 104 3.99 4.56 -6.38
N GLY A 105 5.27 4.20 -6.28
CA GLY A 105 6.31 5.07 -5.73
C GLY A 105 6.56 6.33 -6.57
N ASN A 106 6.56 6.21 -7.90
CA ASN A 106 6.71 7.36 -8.80
C ASN A 106 5.50 8.30 -8.72
N MET A 107 4.29 7.76 -8.75
CA MET A 107 3.08 8.57 -8.64
C MET A 107 2.93 9.21 -7.25
N ALA A 108 3.27 8.48 -6.17
CA ALA A 108 3.29 9.04 -4.82
C ALA A 108 4.25 10.24 -4.73
N LYS A 109 5.41 10.15 -5.36
CA LYS A 109 6.40 11.23 -5.42
C LYS A 109 5.85 12.44 -6.16
N GLU A 110 5.27 12.25 -7.34
CA GLU A 110 4.69 13.33 -8.14
C GLU A 110 3.53 14.01 -7.42
N PHE A 111 2.61 13.22 -6.87
CA PHE A 111 1.49 13.69 -6.06
C PHE A 111 1.97 14.50 -4.85
N TYR A 112 2.96 13.98 -4.11
CA TYR A 112 3.55 14.72 -2.99
C TYR A 112 4.14 16.06 -3.45
N GLN A 113 4.92 16.10 -4.54
CA GLN A 113 5.50 17.35 -5.01
C GLN A 113 4.44 18.41 -5.35
N LYS A 114 3.28 17.98 -5.87
CA LYS A 114 2.14 18.84 -6.22
C LYS A 114 1.42 19.39 -4.99
N TYR A 115 1.30 18.61 -3.91
CA TYR A 115 0.49 18.96 -2.74
C TYR A 115 1.27 19.16 -1.43
N LYS A 116 2.60 19.11 -1.44
CA LYS A 116 3.47 19.17 -0.26
C LYS A 116 3.21 20.36 0.66
N ASP A 117 2.84 21.51 0.12
CA ASP A 117 2.65 22.75 0.90
C ASP A 117 1.32 22.73 1.69
N ARG A 118 0.41 21.81 1.35
CA ARG A 118 -0.87 21.58 2.03
C ARG A 118 -0.81 20.39 2.99
N GLU A 119 0.19 19.52 2.90
CA GLU A 119 0.25 18.34 3.77
C GLU A 119 0.70 18.75 5.19
N ILE A 120 -0.15 18.50 6.19
CA ILE A 120 0.17 18.76 7.60
C ILE A 120 1.01 17.62 8.16
N ILE A 121 0.54 16.38 7.94
CA ILE A 121 1.19 15.14 8.37
C ILE A 121 0.72 13.96 7.52
N SER A 122 1.60 12.98 7.33
CA SER A 122 1.31 11.71 6.67
C SER A 122 1.41 10.58 7.70
N ILE A 123 0.41 9.72 7.78
CA ILE A 123 0.36 8.63 8.75
C ILE A 123 0.18 7.32 7.99
N LEU A 124 1.09 6.38 8.20
CA LEU A 124 1.06 5.03 7.62
C LEU A 124 0.69 4.02 8.70
N VAL A 125 -0.43 3.32 8.51
CA VAL A 125 -0.92 2.30 9.43
C VAL A 125 -0.56 0.93 8.91
N SER A 126 0.10 0.14 9.74
CA SER A 126 0.41 -1.26 9.47
C SER A 126 0.25 -2.08 10.74
N SER A 127 -0.63 -3.09 10.69
CA SER A 127 -0.83 -4.02 11.80
C SER A 127 0.39 -4.93 12.04
N SER A 128 1.17 -5.22 11.00
CA SER A 128 2.38 -6.04 11.10
C SER A 128 3.52 -5.28 11.78
N THR A 129 3.96 -5.78 12.93
CA THR A 129 5.13 -5.24 13.67
C THR A 129 6.39 -5.26 12.84
N ILE A 130 6.62 -6.34 12.07
CA ILE A 130 7.80 -6.47 11.20
C ILE A 130 7.75 -5.39 10.11
N ALA A 131 6.60 -5.21 9.46
CA ALA A 131 6.45 -4.19 8.43
C ALA A 131 6.65 -2.77 9.00
N ARG A 132 6.15 -2.48 10.21
CA ARG A 132 6.39 -1.18 10.87
C ARG A 132 7.87 -0.91 11.10
N ILE A 133 8.61 -1.87 11.65
CA ILE A 133 10.07 -1.73 11.88
C ILE A 133 10.80 -1.52 10.56
N MET A 134 10.44 -2.27 9.50
CA MET A 134 11.02 -2.09 8.17
C MET A 134 10.75 -0.70 7.61
N LEU A 135 9.50 -0.23 7.68
CA LEU A 135 9.10 1.10 7.20
C LEU A 135 9.79 2.21 7.98
N GLN A 136 9.91 2.08 9.30
CA GLN A 136 10.66 3.03 10.14
C GLN A 136 12.15 3.04 9.76
N THR A 137 12.73 1.87 9.49
CA THR A 137 14.12 1.76 9.03
C THR A 137 14.30 2.44 7.68
N ILE A 138 13.39 2.21 6.72
CA ILE A 138 13.38 2.87 5.42
C ILE A 138 13.27 4.39 5.60
N GLN A 139 12.41 4.86 6.49
CA GLN A 139 12.24 6.28 6.78
C GLN A 139 13.52 6.94 7.34
N LEU A 140 14.30 6.19 8.12
CA LEU A 140 15.59 6.67 8.65
C LEU A 140 16.67 6.74 7.57
N LEU A 141 16.70 5.77 6.65
CA LEU A 141 17.70 5.69 5.58
C LEU A 141 17.37 6.61 4.39
N PHE A 142 16.09 6.63 4.03
CA PHE A 142 15.54 7.40 2.93
C PHE A 142 14.63 8.46 3.54
N ARG A 143 15.05 9.72 3.47
CA ARG A 143 14.20 10.82 3.94
C ARG A 143 12.87 10.73 3.20
N PRO A 144 11.74 10.48 3.89
CA PRO A 144 10.44 10.43 3.25
C PRO A 144 10.20 11.76 2.55
N TYR A 145 9.44 11.71 1.47
CA TYR A 145 9.08 12.94 0.76
C TYR A 145 8.37 13.90 1.71
N SER A 146 7.43 13.40 2.53
CA SER A 146 6.79 14.14 3.60
C SER A 146 7.73 14.35 4.78
N GLN A 147 7.88 15.60 5.24
CA GLN A 147 8.75 15.92 6.38
C GLN A 147 8.26 15.33 7.71
N ARG A 148 7.00 14.90 7.77
CA ARG A 148 6.31 14.42 8.96
C ARG A 148 5.54 13.15 8.63
N GLN A 149 6.25 12.06 8.39
CA GLN A 149 5.62 10.75 8.29
C GLN A 149 5.64 10.03 9.65
N LEU A 150 4.50 9.51 10.09
CA LEU A 150 4.39 8.63 11.26
C LEU A 150 3.96 7.24 10.83
N ILE A 151 4.41 6.22 11.56
CA ILE A 151 4.05 4.82 11.32
C ILE A 151 3.39 4.28 12.58
N LEU A 152 2.12 3.89 12.48
CA LEU A 152 1.29 3.51 13.62
C LEU A 152 0.71 2.10 13.46
N SER A 153 0.19 1.56 14.56
CA SER A 153 -0.23 0.16 14.66
C SER A 153 -1.68 -0.08 14.28
N SER A 154 -2.54 0.91 14.53
CA SER A 154 -3.97 0.85 14.26
C SER A 154 -4.47 2.15 13.65
N GLU A 155 -5.65 2.06 13.05
CA GLU A 155 -6.31 3.20 12.44
C GLU A 155 -6.90 4.15 13.47
N GLU A 156 -7.45 3.63 14.56
CA GLU A 156 -8.01 4.43 15.65
C GLU A 156 -6.93 5.32 16.27
N GLU A 157 -5.73 4.76 16.46
CA GLU A 157 -4.55 5.50 16.91
C GLU A 157 -4.18 6.61 15.92
N ALA A 158 -4.20 6.30 14.61
CA ALA A 158 -3.89 7.25 13.56
C ALA A 158 -4.90 8.41 13.48
N ILE A 159 -6.19 8.13 13.63
CA ILE A 159 -7.23 9.17 13.65
C ILE A 159 -7.04 10.10 14.85
N ARG A 160 -6.77 9.54 16.04
CA ARG A 160 -6.49 10.36 17.24
C ARG A 160 -5.29 11.27 17.02
N VAL A 161 -4.17 10.73 16.53
CA VAL A 161 -2.95 11.52 16.26
C VAL A 161 -3.18 12.56 15.16
N ALA A 162 -3.97 12.24 14.13
CA ALA A 162 -4.35 13.20 13.10
C ALA A 162 -5.13 14.38 13.69
N GLN A 163 -6.09 14.12 14.58
CA GLN A 163 -6.87 15.17 15.26
C GLN A 163 -6.01 16.07 16.14
N GLU A 164 -5.04 15.49 16.87
CA GLU A 164 -4.09 16.25 17.69
C GLU A 164 -3.27 17.22 16.83
N HIS A 165 -2.69 16.74 15.72
CA HIS A 165 -1.93 17.60 14.81
C HIS A 165 -2.76 18.66 14.09
N LEU A 166 -4.03 18.35 13.80
CA LEU A 166 -4.97 19.34 13.25
C LEU A 166 -5.25 20.45 14.26
N ALA A 167 -5.45 20.13 15.53
CA ALA A 167 -5.64 21.12 16.58
C ALA A 167 -4.39 22.01 16.75
N GLU A 168 -3.19 21.43 16.71
CA GLU A 168 -1.93 22.19 16.74
C GLU A 168 -1.75 23.10 15.53
N TYR A 169 -2.13 22.65 14.33
CA TYR A 169 -2.05 23.42 13.11
C TYR A 169 -3.03 24.62 13.14
N ALA A 170 -4.25 24.39 13.62
CA ALA A 170 -5.27 25.43 13.80
C ALA A 170 -4.84 26.50 14.82
N ALA A 171 -4.08 26.11 15.86
CA ALA A 171 -3.58 27.06 16.86
C ALA A 171 -2.42 27.95 16.37
N LYS A 172 -1.74 27.56 15.29
CA LYS A 172 -0.60 28.29 14.71
C LYS A 172 -0.97 29.18 13.52
N SER A 173 -2.16 28.97 12.95
CA SER A 173 -2.70 29.70 11.79
C SER A 173 -3.47 30.93 12.24
#